data_AF-A0A6M1QXZ6-F1
#
_entry.id   AF-A0A6M1QXZ6-F1
#
_cell.length_a   1.000
_cell.length_b   1.000
_cell.length_c   1.000
_cell.angle_alpha   90.00
_cell.angle_beta   90.00
_cell.angle_gamma   90.00
#
_symmetry.space_group_name_H-M   'P 1'
#
loop_
_entity.id
_entity.type
_entity.pdbx_description
1 polymer ?
#
loop_
_entity_poly.entity_id
_entity_poly.type
_entity_poly.pdbx_seq_one_letter_code
_entity_poly.pdbx_strand_id
1 'polypeptide(L)'
;MLISARSEARQFVEPLGRRWLHVQAVADSAIGVADKLGLDSETLVAAAWLHDIGYADELRGTGFHPVDGARYLRRTGWNEEVVRLVAHHSCSRFEAGLRGMSGALGEFPRPSPDLEDALCFCDMTTGPGGERVTVVDRLAEIQARYGEGDVVGRFVEVARGDIVETVRRIEDRLLTAE
;
A
#
# COMPACT_ATOMS: atom_id res chain seq x y z
N MET A 1 -17.36 -7.59 -1.55
CA MET A 1 -16.46 -6.43 -1.70
C MET A 1 -15.38 -6.63 -2.78
N LEU A 2 -14.75 -7.82 -2.86
CA LEU A 2 -13.57 -8.06 -3.71
C LEU A 2 -13.77 -7.88 -5.22
N ILE A 3 -14.92 -8.27 -5.77
CA ILE A 3 -15.23 -8.07 -7.21
C ILE A 3 -15.23 -6.58 -7.54
N SER A 4 -15.86 -5.76 -6.70
CA SER A 4 -15.87 -4.31 -6.84
C SER A 4 -14.46 -3.73 -6.71
N ALA A 5 -13.63 -4.25 -5.80
CA ALA A 5 -12.29 -3.72 -5.55
C ALA A 5 -11.40 -3.94 -6.77
N ARG A 6 -11.44 -5.15 -7.32
CA ARG A 6 -10.78 -5.48 -8.58
C ARG A 6 -11.31 -4.66 -9.75
N SER A 7 -12.62 -4.40 -9.82
CA SER A 7 -13.22 -3.60 -10.90
C SER A 7 -12.74 -2.14 -10.86
N GLU A 8 -12.73 -1.52 -9.68
CA GLU A 8 -12.20 -0.16 -9.48
C GLU A 8 -10.70 -0.10 -9.79
N ALA A 9 -9.92 -1.04 -9.24
CA ALA A 9 -8.49 -1.14 -9.52
C ALA A 9 -8.22 -1.30 -11.02
N ARG A 10 -9.01 -2.14 -11.70
CA ARG A 10 -8.90 -2.28 -13.15
C ARG A 10 -9.18 -0.97 -13.87
N GLN A 11 -10.27 -0.29 -13.52
CA GLN A 11 -10.64 0.97 -14.17
C GLN A 11 -9.54 2.04 -14.06
N PHE A 12 -8.94 2.20 -12.87
CA PHE A 12 -8.03 3.32 -12.59
C PHE A 12 -6.54 2.95 -12.67
N VAL A 13 -6.17 1.69 -12.45
CA VAL A 13 -4.77 1.23 -12.38
C VAL A 13 -4.33 0.47 -13.63
N GLU A 14 -5.22 -0.24 -14.34
CA GLU A 14 -4.88 -0.91 -15.62
C GLU A 14 -4.21 0.04 -16.64
N PRO A 15 -4.69 1.30 -16.81
CA PRO A 15 -4.04 2.26 -17.70
C PRO A 15 -2.63 2.69 -17.28
N LEU A 16 -2.22 2.45 -16.03
CA LEU A 16 -0.93 2.86 -15.46
C LEU A 16 0.21 1.86 -15.76
N GLY A 17 -0.03 0.87 -16.62
CA GLY A 17 0.98 -0.05 -17.11
C GLY A 17 1.45 -1.03 -16.04
N ARG A 18 2.76 -1.05 -15.74
CA ARG A 18 3.37 -2.01 -14.80
C ARG A 18 2.71 -2.02 -13.42
N ARG A 19 2.17 -0.88 -12.98
CA ARG A 19 1.45 -0.77 -11.70
C ARG A 19 0.25 -1.72 -11.61
N TRP A 20 -0.40 -2.02 -12.73
CA TRP A 20 -1.47 -3.01 -12.77
C TRP A 20 -0.98 -4.40 -12.37
N LEU A 21 0.15 -4.84 -12.94
CA LEU A 21 0.78 -6.11 -12.59
C LEU A 21 1.18 -6.16 -11.12
N HIS A 22 1.72 -5.04 -10.61
CA HIS A 22 2.06 -4.89 -9.20
C HIS A 22 0.83 -5.06 -8.31
N VAL A 23 -0.24 -4.29 -8.53
CA VAL A 23 -1.47 -4.36 -7.71
C VAL A 23 -2.11 -5.76 -7.73
N GLN A 24 -2.12 -6.42 -8.90
CA GLN A 24 -2.59 -7.81 -8.99
C GLN A 24 -1.78 -8.74 -8.07
N ALA A 25 -0.46 -8.66 -8.12
CA ALA A 25 0.42 -9.50 -7.32
C ALA A 25 0.36 -9.17 -5.81
N VAL A 26 0.17 -7.89 -5.43
CA VAL A 26 -0.05 -7.49 -4.03
C VAL A 26 -1.35 -8.09 -3.51
N ALA A 27 -2.42 -8.07 -4.31
CA ALA A 27 -3.69 -8.69 -3.94
C ALA A 27 -3.58 -10.22 -3.81
N ASP A 28 -2.87 -10.88 -4.72
CA ASP A 28 -2.61 -12.33 -4.62
C ASP A 28 -1.77 -12.68 -3.38
N SER A 29 -0.76 -11.86 -3.05
CA SER A 29 0.01 -12.00 -1.80
C SER A 29 -0.87 -11.83 -0.56
N ALA A 30 -1.76 -10.84 -0.57
CA ALA A 30 -2.68 -10.56 0.54
C ALA A 30 -3.62 -11.74 0.83
N ILE A 31 -4.05 -12.49 -0.19
CA ILE A 31 -4.87 -13.70 0.00
C ILE A 31 -4.12 -14.72 0.87
N GLY A 32 -2.88 -15.03 0.51
CA GLY A 32 -2.07 -16.03 1.23
C GLY A 32 -1.68 -15.57 2.63
N VAL A 33 -1.32 -14.29 2.80
CA VAL A 33 -0.97 -13.72 4.11
C VAL A 33 -2.18 -13.70 5.04
N ALA A 34 -3.36 -13.30 4.54
CA ALA A 34 -4.57 -13.28 5.36
C ALA A 34 -4.96 -14.66 5.85
N ASP A 35 -4.94 -15.65 4.94
CA ASP A 35 -5.27 -17.04 5.27
C ASP A 35 -4.30 -17.59 6.34
N LYS A 36 -3.00 -17.47 6.11
CA LYS A 36 -1.99 -18.03 6.99
C LYS A 36 -1.95 -17.37 8.37
N LEU A 37 -2.26 -16.07 8.46
CA LEU A 37 -2.25 -15.33 9.72
C LEU A 37 -3.63 -15.19 10.38
N GLY A 38 -4.69 -15.76 9.80
CA GLY A 38 -6.06 -15.65 10.32
C GLY A 38 -6.59 -14.21 10.35
N LEU A 39 -6.20 -13.38 9.39
CA LEU A 39 -6.62 -11.97 9.29
C LEU A 39 -7.94 -11.84 8.52
N ASP A 40 -8.55 -10.65 8.59
CA ASP A 40 -9.69 -10.30 7.74
C ASP A 40 -9.26 -10.22 6.26
N SER A 41 -9.42 -11.35 5.57
CA SER A 41 -9.06 -11.53 4.17
C SER A 41 -9.86 -10.59 3.25
N GLU A 42 -11.16 -10.36 3.51
CA GLU A 42 -11.96 -9.52 2.61
C GLU A 42 -11.46 -8.07 2.63
N THR A 43 -11.20 -7.54 3.83
CA THR A 43 -10.68 -6.17 4.01
C THR A 43 -9.25 -6.03 3.49
N LEU A 44 -8.35 -6.96 3.83
CA LEU A 44 -6.95 -6.88 3.41
C LEU A 44 -6.80 -6.96 1.89
N VAL A 45 -7.49 -7.92 1.25
CA VAL A 45 -7.41 -8.11 -0.20
C VAL A 45 -8.07 -6.94 -0.94
N ALA A 46 -9.18 -6.38 -0.42
CA ALA A 46 -9.76 -5.16 -0.98
C ALA A 46 -8.78 -3.98 -0.91
N ALA A 47 -8.13 -3.76 0.23
CA ALA A 47 -7.12 -2.71 0.36
C ALA A 47 -5.91 -2.95 -0.54
N ALA A 48 -5.46 -4.20 -0.70
CA ALA A 48 -4.38 -4.56 -1.61
C ALA A 48 -4.69 -4.23 -3.08
N TRP A 49 -5.91 -4.48 -3.54
CA TRP A 49 -6.36 -4.05 -4.88
C TRP A 49 -6.37 -2.52 -5.04
N LEU A 50 -6.64 -1.78 -3.97
CA LEU A 50 -6.97 -0.36 -4.04
C LEU A 50 -5.86 0.58 -3.53
N HIS A 51 -4.79 0.07 -2.93
CA HIS A 51 -3.76 0.90 -2.26
C HIS A 51 -3.14 1.95 -3.19
N ASP A 52 -3.00 1.60 -4.46
CA ASP A 52 -2.37 2.41 -5.49
C ASP A 52 -3.36 3.16 -6.39
N ILE A 53 -4.67 3.11 -6.09
CA ILE A 53 -5.71 3.71 -6.94
C ILE A 53 -5.53 5.23 -7.10
N GLY A 54 -5.02 5.91 -6.06
CA GLY A 54 -4.80 7.36 -6.07
C GLY A 54 -3.70 7.85 -7.00
N TYR A 55 -3.00 6.96 -7.72
CA TYR A 55 -2.09 7.36 -8.79
C TYR A 55 -2.80 7.75 -10.08
N ALA A 56 -4.07 7.37 -10.25
CA ALA A 56 -4.85 7.76 -11.41
C ALA A 56 -5.03 9.29 -11.46
N ASP A 57 -4.77 9.89 -12.62
CA ASP A 57 -4.81 11.35 -12.78
C ASP A 57 -6.21 11.92 -12.53
N GLU A 58 -7.26 11.15 -12.82
CA GLU A 58 -8.66 11.50 -12.58
C GLU A 58 -9.00 11.61 -11.09
N LEU A 59 -8.22 10.95 -10.23
CA LEU A 59 -8.43 10.95 -8.77
C LEU A 59 -7.53 11.96 -8.05
N ARG A 60 -6.59 12.57 -8.75
CA ARG A 60 -5.61 13.51 -8.21
C ARG A 60 -6.30 14.74 -7.60
N GLY A 61 -6.09 14.95 -6.30
CA GLY A 61 -6.57 16.11 -5.56
C GLY A 61 -5.42 16.90 -4.92
N THR A 62 -4.51 16.20 -4.24
CA THR A 62 -3.33 16.78 -3.59
C THR A 62 -2.03 16.39 -4.26
N GLY A 63 -2.06 15.38 -5.15
CA GLY A 63 -0.85 14.79 -5.74
C GLY A 63 -0.12 13.85 -4.79
N PHE A 64 -0.77 13.40 -3.71
CA PHE A 64 -0.27 12.39 -2.78
C PHE A 64 -1.24 11.21 -2.80
N HIS A 65 -0.86 10.16 -3.52
CA HIS A 65 -1.76 9.05 -3.88
C HIS A 65 -2.46 8.36 -2.70
N PRO A 66 -1.88 8.21 -1.49
CA PRO A 66 -2.59 7.54 -0.40
C PRO A 66 -3.80 8.36 0.05
N VAL A 67 -3.65 9.69 0.15
CA VAL A 67 -4.73 10.60 0.52
C VAL A 67 -5.76 10.73 -0.60
N ASP A 68 -5.31 10.88 -1.84
CA ASP A 68 -6.20 11.03 -3.00
C ASP A 68 -7.06 9.78 -3.21
N GLY A 69 -6.45 8.60 -3.13
CA GLY A 69 -7.13 7.30 -3.18
C GLY A 69 -8.11 7.13 -2.01
N ALA A 70 -7.67 7.35 -0.77
CA ALA A 70 -8.52 7.21 0.40
C ALA A 70 -9.74 8.16 0.37
N ARG A 71 -9.55 9.42 -0.05
CA ARG A 71 -10.66 10.36 -0.20
C ARG A 71 -11.64 9.92 -1.29
N TYR A 72 -11.16 9.39 -2.42
CA TYR A 72 -12.03 8.85 -3.45
C TYR A 72 -12.86 7.68 -2.92
N LEU A 73 -12.22 6.68 -2.31
CA LEU A 73 -12.88 5.50 -1.76
C LEU A 73 -13.93 5.86 -0.70
N ARG A 74 -13.61 6.82 0.19
CA ARG A 74 -14.58 7.30 1.18
C ARG A 74 -15.81 7.94 0.53
N ARG A 75 -15.62 8.75 -0.52
CA ARG A 75 -16.73 9.39 -1.25
C ARG A 75 -17.60 8.37 -2.00
N THR A 76 -17.03 7.27 -2.47
CA THR A 76 -17.77 6.21 -3.18
C THR A 76 -18.33 5.13 -2.26
N GLY A 77 -18.24 5.32 -0.94
CA GLY A 77 -18.94 4.49 0.05
C GLY A 77 -18.21 3.19 0.41
N TRP A 78 -16.89 3.13 0.22
CA TRP A 78 -16.09 1.97 0.65
C TRP A 78 -16.05 1.82 2.16
N ASN A 79 -15.80 0.59 2.61
CA ASN A 79 -15.58 0.27 4.02
C ASN A 79 -14.46 1.15 4.60
N GLU A 80 -14.71 1.75 5.76
CA GLU A 80 -13.81 2.74 6.38
C GLU A 80 -12.46 2.14 6.83
N GLU A 81 -12.38 0.84 7.11
CA GLU A 81 -11.10 0.14 7.35
C GLU A 81 -10.26 0.07 6.08
N VAL A 82 -10.87 -0.27 4.93
CA VAL A 82 -10.19 -0.24 3.61
C VAL A 82 -9.70 1.16 3.29
N VAL A 83 -10.53 2.18 3.49
CA VAL A 83 -10.17 3.60 3.30
C VAL A 83 -8.93 3.96 4.13
N ARG A 84 -8.92 3.60 5.42
CA ARG A 84 -7.80 3.88 6.32
C ARG A 84 -6.54 3.10 5.93
N LEU A 85 -6.67 1.84 5.51
CA LEU A 85 -5.55 1.06 5.00
C LEU A 85 -4.93 1.71 3.75
N VAL A 86 -5.75 2.15 2.79
CA VAL A 86 -5.26 2.88 1.61
C VAL A 86 -4.60 4.20 2.00
N ALA A 87 -5.11 4.94 2.99
CA ALA A 87 -4.48 6.18 3.43
C ALA A 87 -3.09 5.95 4.05
N HIS A 88 -2.93 4.87 4.84
CA HIS A 88 -1.74 4.61 5.67
C HIS A 88 -0.77 3.57 5.09
N HIS A 89 -1.03 3.04 3.89
CA HIS A 89 -0.22 1.95 3.32
C HIS A 89 1.27 2.31 3.23
N SER A 90 2.10 1.29 3.37
CA SER A 90 3.56 1.35 3.15
C SER A 90 4.25 2.51 3.85
N CYS A 91 3.83 2.79 5.09
CA CYS A 91 4.38 3.86 5.93
C CYS A 91 4.22 5.27 5.34
N SER A 92 3.14 5.53 4.60
CA SER A 92 2.81 6.83 3.98
C SER A 92 2.90 8.04 4.94
N ARG A 93 2.76 7.81 6.26
CA ARG A 93 2.94 8.83 7.32
C ARG A 93 4.26 9.61 7.23
N PHE A 94 5.35 8.95 6.83
CA PHE A 94 6.65 9.62 6.71
C PHE A 94 6.69 10.51 5.48
N GLU A 95 6.22 10.02 4.34
CA GLU A 95 6.11 10.82 3.11
C GLU A 95 5.15 11.99 3.29
N ALA A 96 4.04 11.79 4.02
CA ALA A 96 3.11 12.85 4.36
C ALA A 96 3.81 13.97 5.15
N GLY A 97 4.69 13.64 6.10
CA GLY A 97 5.51 14.63 6.80
C GLY A 97 6.41 15.42 5.85
N LEU A 98 7.09 14.74 4.93
CA LEU A 98 7.98 15.37 3.94
C LEU A 98 7.23 16.28 2.95
N ARG A 99 5.97 15.94 2.63
CA ARG A 99 5.09 16.70 1.73
C ARG A 99 4.29 17.81 2.42
N GLY A 100 4.34 17.92 3.75
CA GLY A 100 3.45 18.80 4.52
C GLY A 100 1.98 18.35 4.52
N MET A 101 1.73 17.07 4.24
CA MET A 101 0.40 16.44 4.11
C MET A 101 -0.07 15.73 5.39
N SER A 102 0.65 15.86 6.52
CA SER A 102 0.25 15.22 7.78
C SER A 102 -1.17 15.59 8.23
N GLY A 103 -1.61 16.83 7.99
CA GLY A 103 -2.98 17.26 8.29
C GLY A 103 -4.03 16.55 7.42
N ALA A 104 -3.76 16.39 6.12
CA ALA A 104 -4.64 15.69 5.20
C ALA A 104 -4.68 14.18 5.49
N LEU A 105 -3.54 13.57 5.82
CA LEU A 105 -3.50 12.19 6.29
C LEU A 105 -4.27 12.01 7.61
N GLY A 106 -4.29 13.05 8.46
CA GLY A 106 -5.03 13.08 9.73
C GLY A 106 -6.56 12.98 9.59
N GLU A 107 -7.12 13.12 8.37
CA GLU A 107 -8.53 12.81 8.07
C GLU A 107 -8.86 11.32 8.22
N PHE A 108 -7.84 10.47 8.30
CA PHE A 108 -7.94 9.02 8.38
C PHE A 108 -7.29 8.56 9.69
N PRO A 109 -8.07 8.12 10.69
CA PRO A 109 -7.52 7.45 11.86
C PRO A 109 -6.66 6.24 11.45
N ARG A 110 -5.74 5.81 12.31
CA ARG A 110 -4.91 4.63 12.01
C ARG A 110 -5.81 3.38 11.86
N PRO A 111 -5.55 2.53 10.84
CA PRO A 111 -6.25 1.26 10.69
C PRO A 111 -5.79 0.25 11.75
N SER A 112 -6.34 -0.96 11.69
CA SER A 112 -5.86 -2.13 12.41
C SER A 112 -4.36 -2.34 12.16
N PRO A 113 -3.52 -2.38 13.21
CA PRO A 113 -2.08 -2.56 13.07
C PRO A 113 -1.71 -3.85 12.33
N ASP A 114 -2.45 -4.94 12.56
CA ASP A 114 -2.19 -6.22 11.89
C ASP A 114 -2.45 -6.16 10.39
N LEU A 115 -3.51 -5.46 9.96
CA LEU A 115 -3.84 -5.29 8.55
C LEU A 115 -2.89 -4.29 7.87
N GLU A 116 -2.47 -3.25 8.59
CA GLU A 116 -1.50 -2.27 8.10
C GLU A 116 -0.14 -2.93 7.84
N ASP A 117 0.35 -3.71 8.79
CA ASP A 117 1.61 -4.44 8.67
C ASP A 117 1.54 -5.47 7.53
N ALA A 118 0.44 -6.21 7.44
CA ALA A 118 0.24 -7.20 6.37
C ALA A 118 0.16 -6.55 4.98
N LEU A 119 -0.50 -5.40 4.84
CA LEU A 119 -0.56 -4.65 3.58
C LEU A 119 0.82 -4.10 3.20
N CYS A 120 1.53 -3.51 4.16
CA CYS A 120 2.91 -3.03 3.97
C CYS A 120 3.84 -4.17 3.53
N PHE A 121 3.73 -5.35 4.16
CA PHE A 121 4.49 -6.53 3.75
C PHE A 121 4.17 -6.93 2.31
N CYS A 122 2.89 -7.01 1.94
CA CYS A 122 2.49 -7.43 0.59
C CYS A 122 2.99 -6.47 -0.50
N ASP A 123 2.88 -5.16 -0.29
CA ASP A 123 3.41 -4.15 -1.23
C ASP A 123 4.95 -4.18 -1.28
N MET A 124 5.60 -4.07 -0.13
CA MET A 124 7.05 -3.90 -0.06
C MET A 124 7.86 -5.18 -0.35
N THR A 125 7.20 -6.32 -0.56
CA THR A 125 7.82 -7.57 -1.06
C THR A 125 7.38 -7.94 -2.48
N THR A 126 6.69 -7.03 -3.17
CA THR A 126 6.21 -7.21 -4.55
C THR A 126 6.79 -6.13 -5.45
N GLY A 127 7.61 -6.51 -6.42
CA GLY A 127 8.22 -5.64 -7.41
C GLY A 127 7.23 -4.97 -8.37
N PRO A 128 7.67 -3.98 -9.15
CA PRO A 128 6.81 -3.22 -10.07
C PRO A 128 6.21 -4.06 -11.19
N GLY A 129 6.78 -5.23 -11.55
CA GLY A 129 6.17 -6.17 -12.50
C GLY A 129 5.35 -7.29 -11.84
N GLY A 130 5.16 -7.24 -10.52
CA GLY A 130 4.50 -8.29 -9.73
C GLY A 130 5.44 -9.41 -9.26
N GLU A 131 6.73 -9.33 -9.56
CA GLU A 131 7.72 -10.30 -9.09
C GLU A 131 7.92 -10.23 -7.57
N ARG A 132 8.16 -11.38 -6.92
CA ARG A 132 8.54 -11.38 -5.50
C ARG A 132 9.97 -10.89 -5.34
N VAL A 133 10.17 -9.96 -4.41
CA VAL A 133 11.48 -9.35 -4.10
C VAL A 133 11.69 -9.28 -2.60
N THR A 134 12.95 -9.15 -2.18
CA THR A 134 13.24 -8.80 -0.79
C THR A 134 12.88 -7.34 -0.55
N VAL A 135 12.53 -6.98 0.69
CA VAL A 135 12.28 -5.58 1.06
C VAL A 135 13.51 -4.69 0.82
N VAL A 136 14.71 -5.24 0.99
CA VAL A 136 15.97 -4.51 0.75
C VAL A 136 16.13 -4.18 -0.72
N ASP A 137 15.89 -5.15 -1.61
CA ASP A 137 15.95 -4.94 -3.06
C ASP A 137 14.86 -3.98 -3.53
N ARG A 138 13.64 -4.10 -2.99
CA ARG A 138 12.53 -3.17 -3.29
C ARG A 138 12.88 -1.73 -2.93
N LEU A 139 13.42 -1.49 -1.73
CA LEU A 139 13.82 -0.15 -1.29
C LEU A 139 15.00 0.39 -2.12
N ALA A 140 15.97 -0.47 -2.48
CA ALA A 140 17.08 -0.08 -3.34
C ALA A 140 16.61 0.30 -4.76
N GLU A 141 15.64 -0.43 -5.31
CA GLU A 141 15.04 -0.13 -6.62
C GLU A 141 14.29 1.20 -6.61
N ILE A 142 13.45 1.45 -5.60
CA ILE A 142 12.74 2.73 -5.46
C ILE A 142 13.75 3.88 -5.32
N GLN A 143 14.79 3.71 -4.49
CA GLN A 143 15.84 4.72 -4.34
C GLN A 143 16.57 5.01 -5.65
N ALA A 144 16.90 3.98 -6.44
CA ALA A 144 17.56 4.15 -7.74
C ALA A 144 16.67 4.86 -8.77
N ARG A 145 15.35 4.70 -8.68
CA ARG A 145 14.38 5.32 -9.60
C ARG A 145 14.18 6.82 -9.34
N TYR A 146 14.10 7.23 -8.08
CA TYR A 146 13.74 8.60 -7.68
C TYR A 146 14.94 9.43 -7.20
N GLY A 147 15.90 8.82 -6.51
CA GLY A 147 17.08 9.49 -5.96
C GLY A 147 16.78 10.46 -4.80
N GLU A 148 17.84 10.95 -4.14
CA GLU A 148 17.72 11.77 -2.92
C GLU A 148 17.13 13.18 -3.15
N GLY A 149 17.14 13.66 -4.39
CA GLY A 149 16.54 14.95 -4.76
C GLY A 149 15.00 14.90 -4.86
N ASP A 150 14.43 13.71 -4.97
CA ASP A 150 12.99 13.48 -5.05
C ASP A 150 12.41 13.13 -3.67
N VAL A 151 11.17 13.55 -3.42
CA VAL A 151 10.49 13.30 -2.15
C VAL A 151 10.31 11.81 -1.86
N VAL A 152 10.13 10.98 -2.89
CA VAL A 152 10.00 9.52 -2.75
C VAL A 152 11.32 8.89 -2.32
N GLY A 153 12.46 9.35 -2.87
CA GLY A 153 13.77 8.87 -2.41
C GLY A 153 14.07 9.30 -0.97
N ARG A 154 13.73 10.53 -0.60
CA ARG A 154 13.83 10.98 0.80
C ARG A 154 12.93 10.18 1.74
N PHE A 155 11.72 9.83 1.29
CA PHE A 155 10.79 8.95 2.02
C PHE A 155 11.42 7.58 2.27
N VAL A 156 11.99 6.95 1.24
CA VAL A 156 12.67 5.65 1.37
C VAL A 156 13.73 5.70 2.46
N GLU A 157 14.56 6.74 2.49
CA GLU A 157 15.62 6.86 3.50
C GLU A 157 15.08 7.01 4.92
N VAL A 158 14.03 7.80 5.14
CA VAL A 158 13.47 7.98 6.50
C VAL A 158 12.58 6.83 6.96
N ALA A 159 11.91 6.12 6.04
CA ALA A 159 10.97 5.04 6.36
C ALA A 159 11.60 3.64 6.32
N ARG A 160 12.84 3.51 5.82
CA ARG A 160 13.56 2.24 5.62
C ARG A 160 13.51 1.35 6.87
N GLY A 161 13.80 1.91 8.04
CA GLY A 161 13.82 1.17 9.32
C GLY A 161 12.47 0.54 9.62
N ASP A 162 11.41 1.36 9.67
CA ASP A 162 10.04 0.92 9.95
C ASP A 162 9.52 -0.11 8.93
N ILE A 163 9.80 0.09 7.63
CA ILE A 163 9.36 -0.83 6.59
C ILE A 163 10.05 -2.20 6.74
N VAL A 164 11.37 -2.21 6.95
CA VAL A 164 12.13 -3.46 7.14
C VAL A 164 11.68 -4.19 8.40
N GLU A 165 11.47 -3.47 9.50
CA GLU A 165 10.98 -4.07 10.75
C GLU A 165 9.58 -4.66 10.59
N THR A 166 8.69 -3.95 9.88
CA THR A 166 7.33 -4.41 9.56
C THR A 166 7.34 -5.69 8.74
N VAL A 167 8.15 -5.73 7.67
CA VAL A 167 8.31 -6.93 6.85
C VAL A 167 8.82 -8.10 7.68
N ARG A 168 9.87 -7.90 8.48
CA ARG A 168 10.44 -8.93 9.34
C ARG A 168 9.40 -9.49 10.32
N ARG A 169 8.59 -8.63 10.92
CA ARG A 169 7.53 -9.04 11.86
C ARG A 169 6.47 -9.92 11.19
N ILE A 170 6.09 -9.63 9.95
CA ILE A 170 5.16 -10.49 9.20
C ILE A 170 5.83 -11.80 8.78
N GLU A 171 7.10 -11.78 8.35
CA GLU A 171 7.87 -12.99 8.03
C GLU A 171 7.98 -13.92 9.25
N ASP A 172 8.35 -13.39 10.42
CA ASP A 172 8.43 -14.15 11.67
C ASP A 172 7.09 -14.81 12.01
N ARG A 173 5.97 -14.07 11.88
CA ARG A 173 4.62 -14.60 12.11
C ARG A 173 4.26 -15.72 11.14
N LEU A 174 4.56 -15.55 9.85
CA LEU A 174 4.28 -16.55 8.81
C LEU A 174 5.07 -17.85 9.04
N LEU A 175 6.30 -17.77 9.56
CA LEU A 175 7.10 -18.94 9.92
C LEU A 175 6.54 -19.71 11.11
N THR A 176 5.89 -19.00 12.05
CA THR A 176 5.31 -19.60 13.26
C THR A 176 3.83 -20.02 13.12
N ALA A 177 3.18 -19.62 12.03
CA ALA A 177 1.80 -19.99 11.76
C ALA A 177 1.72 -21.46 11.31
N GLU A 178 0.94 -22.26 12.03
CA GLU A 178 0.69 -23.67 11.71
C GLU A 178 -0.20 -23.84 10.46
#